data_AF-A0A9W6I3R7-F1
#
_entry.id   AF-A0A9W6I3R7-F1
#
_cell.length_a   1.000
_cell.length_b   1.000
_cell.length_c   1.000
_cell.angle_alpha   90.00
_cell.angle_beta   90.00
_cell.angle_gamma   90.00
#
_symmetry.space_group_name_H-M   'P 1'
#
loop_
_entity.id
_entity.type
_entity.pdbx_description
1 polymer ?
#
loop_
_entity_poly.entity_id
_entity_poly.type
_entity_poly.pdbx_seq_one_letter_code
_entity_poly.pdbx_strand_id
1 'polypeptide(L)'
;MERQLEFDRWFGHAKTLVLQPTTLCNLDCVYCYLPFRRLSNEMSPEVAQAVADSAAELTDPSGPLDIVWHGGEPLALGLRKFGALLAPFEDLRQAGRIQHSVQTNATLIDDEWCDLAAQNEDNVSAPAVAKAIGKMNNPSLTGALAKLCPSVAQAQEDEEERMRAENDAYIAAAKKRCSSHPRHQPKIRPVRQARATMWTEFWYINAWDEGNEGGSTGDMVADLVGSAPGALDIWAADEIGHACVTGEAYRRRPPVETRGWEQVVEVGYTTAKGTLSIVGDNGEELPDLAVNGPGDYRVRVHVRGRKAVRENIDTPDATVQLLIMVFPGKEKKPTIYRDYPQKTRK
;
A
#
# COMPACT_ATOMS: atom_id res chain seq x y z
N MET A 1 41.35 8.87 -17.76
CA MET A 1 40.40 7.73 -17.73
C MET A 1 39.44 7.86 -16.56
N GLU A 2 39.91 7.99 -15.31
CA GLU A 2 39.03 8.23 -14.13
C GLU A 2 38.18 9.50 -14.23
N ARG A 3 38.74 10.63 -14.68
CA ARG A 3 37.97 11.88 -14.89
C ARG A 3 36.88 11.80 -15.97
N GLN A 4 37.03 10.90 -16.95
CA GLN A 4 36.02 10.67 -17.99
C GLN A 4 34.86 9.84 -17.40
N LEU A 5 35.20 8.79 -16.63
CA LEU A 5 34.24 7.94 -15.94
C LEU A 5 33.47 8.69 -14.83
N GLU A 6 34.11 9.65 -14.14
CA GLU A 6 33.41 10.53 -13.19
C GLU A 6 32.51 11.55 -13.90
N PHE A 7 32.90 12.06 -15.06
CA PHE A 7 32.08 12.96 -15.87
C PHE A 7 30.86 12.24 -16.46
N ASP A 8 31.04 11.03 -17.02
CA ASP A 8 29.95 10.18 -17.49
C ASP A 8 29.02 9.76 -16.34
N ARG A 9 29.55 9.62 -15.13
CA ARG A 9 28.75 9.31 -13.92
C ARG A 9 27.93 10.50 -13.40
N TRP A 10 28.38 11.74 -13.58
CA TRP A 10 27.67 12.97 -13.11
C TRP A 10 26.84 13.66 -14.19
N PHE A 11 27.23 13.52 -15.47
CA PHE A 11 26.64 14.20 -16.62
C PHE A 11 26.20 13.25 -17.74
N GLY A 12 26.43 11.94 -17.63
CA GLY A 12 26.21 11.00 -18.75
C GLY A 12 24.75 10.63 -19.03
N HIS A 13 23.80 11.05 -18.18
CA HIS A 13 22.38 10.77 -18.42
C HIS A 13 21.54 12.01 -18.13
N ALA A 14 21.09 12.67 -19.20
CA ALA A 14 20.08 13.71 -19.08
C ALA A 14 18.84 13.12 -18.39
N LYS A 15 18.39 13.75 -17.31
CA LYS A 15 17.15 13.36 -16.61
C LYS A 15 15.95 14.19 -17.05
N THR A 16 16.20 15.32 -17.70
CA THR A 16 15.17 16.26 -18.11
C THR A 16 15.54 16.93 -19.44
N LEU A 17 14.60 16.99 -20.38
CA LEU A 17 14.63 17.86 -21.55
C LEU A 17 13.55 18.92 -21.42
N VAL A 18 13.93 20.19 -21.51
CA VAL A 18 12.98 21.31 -21.46
C VAL A 18 12.73 21.80 -22.89
N LEU A 19 11.48 21.73 -23.34
CA LEU A 19 11.06 22.04 -24.69
C LEU A 19 10.17 23.27 -24.72
N GLN A 20 10.42 24.17 -25.67
CA GLN A 20 9.59 25.35 -25.90
C GLN A 20 8.67 25.16 -27.10
N PRO A 21 7.37 24.85 -26.89
CA PRO A 21 6.43 24.59 -27.98
C PRO A 21 6.03 25.87 -28.72
N THR A 22 6.09 27.02 -28.04
CA THR A 22 5.82 28.33 -28.64
C THR A 22 6.53 29.44 -27.86
N THR A 23 6.90 30.53 -28.52
CA THR A 23 7.31 31.76 -27.81
C THR A 23 6.12 32.54 -27.24
N LEU A 24 4.91 32.33 -27.77
CA LEU A 24 3.73 33.13 -27.42
C LEU A 24 3.35 32.90 -25.96
N CYS A 25 3.16 33.99 -25.21
CA CYS A 25 2.52 33.97 -23.90
C CYS A 25 1.38 34.99 -23.88
N ASN A 26 0.22 34.60 -23.37
CA ASN A 26 -0.93 35.48 -23.23
C ASN A 26 -0.84 36.43 -22.01
N LEU A 27 0.20 36.31 -21.19
CA LEU A 27 0.51 37.21 -20.08
C LEU A 27 1.78 38.04 -20.33
N ASP A 28 1.84 39.23 -19.71
CA ASP A 28 3.02 40.09 -19.74
C ASP A 28 3.65 40.30 -18.36
N CYS A 29 4.01 39.20 -17.70
CA CYS A 29 4.64 39.22 -16.37
C CYS A 29 5.94 40.04 -16.38
N VAL A 30 6.01 41.08 -15.53
CA VAL A 30 7.15 42.03 -15.47
C VAL A 30 8.49 41.38 -15.10
N TYR A 31 8.44 40.20 -14.46
CA TYR A 31 9.60 39.44 -14.01
C TYR A 31 10.00 38.31 -14.97
N CYS A 32 9.30 38.14 -16.10
CA CYS A 32 9.54 37.00 -17.00
C CYS A 32 10.84 37.20 -17.79
N TYR A 33 11.74 36.19 -17.72
CA TYR A 33 13.03 36.21 -18.41
C TYR A 33 12.92 36.06 -19.93
N LEU A 34 11.82 35.45 -20.42
CA LEU A 34 11.71 35.04 -21.82
C LEU A 34 11.45 36.28 -22.72
N PRO A 35 12.29 36.55 -23.73
CA PRO A 35 12.07 37.63 -24.69
C PRO A 35 11.03 37.22 -25.74
N PHE A 36 10.55 38.18 -26.52
CA PHE A 36 9.69 37.95 -27.70
C PHE A 36 8.37 37.20 -27.44
N ARG A 37 7.83 37.29 -26.22
CA ARG A 37 6.60 36.60 -25.77
C ARG A 37 5.32 36.97 -26.52
N ARG A 38 5.36 38.01 -27.35
CA ARG A 38 4.24 38.44 -28.21
C ARG A 38 4.32 37.86 -29.62
N LEU A 39 5.41 37.19 -29.96
CA LEU A 39 5.55 36.47 -31.23
C LEU A 39 5.05 35.05 -31.05
N SER A 40 4.42 34.51 -32.10
CA SER A 40 3.95 33.13 -32.16
C SER A 40 4.90 32.30 -33.02
N ASN A 41 6.13 32.13 -32.54
CA ASN A 41 7.08 31.19 -33.14
C ASN A 41 6.81 29.83 -32.52
N GLU A 42 6.15 28.96 -33.29
CA GLU A 42 5.76 27.62 -32.86
C GLU A 42 6.82 26.60 -33.26
N MET A 43 7.05 25.61 -32.39
CA MET A 43 7.82 24.41 -32.73
C MET A 43 7.07 23.65 -33.84
N SER A 44 7.79 23.19 -34.87
CA SER A 44 7.20 22.35 -35.91
C SER A 44 7.21 20.87 -35.51
N PRO A 45 6.31 20.03 -36.05
CA PRO A 45 6.32 18.58 -35.80
C PRO A 45 7.65 17.91 -36.19
N GLU A 46 8.35 18.41 -37.19
CA GLU A 46 9.67 17.90 -37.61
C GLU A 46 10.73 18.14 -36.55
N VAL A 47 10.68 19.28 -35.87
CA VAL A 47 11.55 19.56 -34.71
C VAL A 47 11.20 18.63 -33.56
N ALA A 48 9.90 18.44 -33.26
CA ALA A 48 9.46 17.51 -32.23
C ALA A 48 9.93 16.07 -32.52
N GLN A 49 9.88 15.63 -33.77
CA GLN A 49 10.42 14.33 -34.19
C GLN A 49 11.93 14.23 -33.95
N ALA A 50 12.70 15.22 -34.39
CA ALA A 50 14.15 15.21 -34.17
C ALA A 50 14.53 15.18 -32.68
N VAL A 51 13.73 15.84 -31.84
CA VAL A 51 13.88 15.79 -30.38
C VAL A 51 13.50 14.41 -29.84
N ALA A 52 12.42 13.78 -30.33
CA ALA A 52 12.04 12.43 -29.93
C ALA A 52 13.10 11.39 -30.29
N ASP A 53 13.72 11.50 -31.47
CA ASP A 53 14.84 10.65 -31.87
C ASP A 53 16.03 10.81 -30.91
N SER A 54 16.36 12.05 -30.55
CA SER A 54 17.40 12.34 -29.56
C SER A 54 17.03 11.84 -28.16
N ALA A 55 15.77 11.94 -27.76
CA ALA A 55 15.27 11.41 -26.49
C ALA A 55 15.42 9.88 -26.43
N ALA A 56 15.18 9.18 -27.55
CA ALA A 56 15.39 7.73 -27.63
C ALA A 56 16.85 7.32 -27.34
N GLU A 57 17.82 8.16 -27.71
CA GLU A 57 19.24 7.95 -27.43
C GLU A 57 19.64 8.30 -25.99
N LEU A 58 18.94 9.25 -25.37
CA LEU A 58 19.24 9.76 -24.02
C LEU A 58 18.59 8.96 -22.88
N THR A 59 17.55 8.16 -23.18
CA THR A 59 16.85 7.35 -22.17
C THR A 59 17.71 6.19 -21.68
N ASP A 60 17.65 5.94 -20.36
CA ASP A 60 18.49 4.95 -19.67
C ASP A 60 17.65 4.05 -18.75
N PRO A 61 17.99 2.77 -18.55
CA PRO A 61 17.31 1.88 -17.61
C PRO A 61 17.19 2.36 -16.16
N SER A 62 17.92 3.39 -15.71
CA SER A 62 17.77 3.94 -14.35
C SER A 62 16.48 4.74 -14.11
N GLY A 63 15.69 5.02 -15.15
CA GLY A 63 14.37 5.64 -15.03
C GLY A 63 13.97 6.51 -16.23
N PRO A 64 12.69 6.92 -16.32
CA PRO A 64 12.20 7.67 -17.47
C PRO A 64 12.86 9.04 -17.59
N LEU A 65 13.15 9.47 -18.82
CA LEU A 65 13.54 10.85 -19.14
C LEU A 65 12.31 11.77 -19.06
N ASP A 66 12.43 12.88 -18.34
CA ASP A 66 11.34 13.85 -18.20
C ASP A 66 11.36 14.89 -19.33
N ILE A 67 10.27 14.99 -20.08
CA ILE A 67 10.07 15.95 -21.16
C ILE A 67 9.16 17.07 -20.64
N VAL A 68 9.77 18.21 -20.32
CA VAL A 68 9.08 19.37 -19.73
C VAL A 68 8.72 20.35 -20.82
N TRP A 69 7.42 20.53 -21.08
CA TRP A 69 6.90 21.57 -21.98
C TRP A 69 6.81 22.90 -21.21
N HIS A 70 7.67 23.85 -21.56
CA HIS A 70 7.87 25.12 -20.86
C HIS A 70 8.05 26.27 -21.87
N GLY A 71 8.02 27.52 -21.40
CA GLY A 71 8.33 28.69 -22.23
C GLY A 71 7.12 29.14 -23.04
N GLY A 72 7.03 30.47 -23.23
CA GLY A 72 5.80 31.11 -23.64
C GLY A 72 4.68 30.78 -22.66
N GLU A 73 3.52 30.41 -23.20
CA GLU A 73 2.46 29.67 -22.54
C GLU A 73 2.16 28.43 -23.40
N PRO A 74 2.54 27.22 -22.96
CA PRO A 74 2.36 25.99 -23.76
C PRO A 74 0.91 25.76 -24.21
N LEU A 75 -0.07 26.09 -23.36
CA LEU A 75 -1.48 25.90 -23.69
C LEU A 75 -1.97 26.87 -24.77
N ALA A 76 -1.26 27.98 -25.03
CA ALA A 76 -1.58 28.92 -26.10
C ALA A 76 -1.41 28.33 -27.50
N LEU A 77 -0.70 27.20 -27.63
CA LEU A 77 -0.61 26.45 -28.88
C LEU A 77 -1.94 25.76 -29.24
N GLY A 78 -2.76 25.46 -28.24
CA GLY A 78 -4.03 24.73 -28.38
C GLY A 78 -3.83 23.22 -28.56
N LEU A 79 -4.88 22.47 -28.22
CA LEU A 79 -4.84 21.01 -28.08
C LEU A 79 -4.39 20.26 -29.34
N ARG A 80 -4.92 20.63 -30.51
CA ARG A 80 -4.60 19.92 -31.77
C ARG A 80 -3.13 20.02 -32.13
N LYS A 81 -2.56 21.22 -32.05
CA LYS A 81 -1.16 21.46 -32.39
C LYS A 81 -0.24 20.88 -31.32
N PHE A 82 -0.58 21.04 -30.04
CA PHE A 82 0.18 20.44 -28.95
C PHE A 82 0.20 18.90 -29.02
N GLY A 83 -0.93 18.28 -29.36
CA GLY A 83 -0.99 16.84 -29.62
C GLY A 83 -0.11 16.39 -30.78
N ALA A 84 0.01 17.19 -31.83
CA ALA A 84 0.93 16.89 -32.93
C ALA A 84 2.42 16.93 -32.50
N LEU A 85 2.78 17.76 -31.50
CA LEU A 85 4.14 17.78 -30.94
C LEU A 85 4.41 16.60 -30.00
N LEU A 86 3.38 16.03 -29.38
CA LEU A 86 3.50 14.86 -28.51
C LEU A 86 3.56 13.54 -29.31
N ALA A 87 2.91 13.48 -30.47
CA ALA A 87 2.78 12.24 -31.25
C ALA A 87 4.12 11.51 -31.53
N PRO A 88 5.24 12.19 -31.87
CA PRO A 88 6.53 11.53 -32.07
C PRO A 88 7.09 10.77 -30.86
N PHE A 89 6.65 11.13 -29.66
CA PHE A 89 7.15 10.58 -28.39
C PHE A 89 6.37 9.37 -27.89
N GLU A 90 5.26 9.02 -28.55
CA GLU A 90 4.26 8.08 -28.01
C GLU A 90 4.82 6.66 -27.78
N ASP A 91 5.66 6.16 -28.69
CA ASP A 91 6.28 4.83 -28.55
C ASP A 91 7.23 4.78 -27.34
N LEU A 92 8.02 5.84 -27.12
CA LEU A 92 8.90 5.96 -25.96
C LEU A 92 8.10 6.05 -24.66
N ARG A 93 6.96 6.75 -24.69
CA ARG A 93 6.07 6.91 -23.55
C ARG A 93 5.40 5.58 -23.18
N GLN A 94 4.91 4.83 -24.16
CA GLN A 94 4.32 3.51 -23.96
C GLN A 94 5.34 2.49 -23.43
N ALA A 95 6.59 2.59 -23.87
CA ALA A 95 7.68 1.79 -23.33
C ALA A 95 8.14 2.21 -21.93
N GLY A 96 7.53 3.25 -21.32
CA GLY A 96 7.92 3.78 -20.02
C GLY A 96 9.30 4.43 -20.00
N ARG A 97 9.88 4.74 -21.17
CA ARG A 97 11.22 5.31 -21.30
C ARG A 97 11.23 6.81 -21.07
N ILE A 98 10.10 7.47 -21.28
CA ILE A 98 9.94 8.90 -21.04
C ILE A 98 8.68 9.18 -20.22
N GLN A 99 8.60 10.40 -19.73
CA GLN A 99 7.37 10.99 -19.22
C GLN A 99 7.27 12.45 -19.65
N HIS A 100 6.06 13.00 -19.68
CA HIS A 100 5.85 14.40 -20.01
C HIS A 100 5.35 15.18 -18.79
N SER A 101 5.69 16.46 -18.73
CA SER A 101 5.13 17.43 -17.81
C SER A 101 4.93 18.76 -18.53
N VAL A 102 3.95 19.56 -18.12
CA VAL A 102 3.66 20.87 -18.71
C VAL A 102 3.72 21.93 -17.62
N GLN A 103 4.43 23.04 -17.88
CA GLN A 103 4.37 24.22 -17.03
C GLN A 103 3.52 25.29 -17.70
N THR A 104 2.42 25.68 -17.03
CA THR A 104 1.44 26.64 -17.53
C THR A 104 1.18 27.76 -16.51
N ASN A 105 0.80 28.93 -16.99
CA ASN A 105 0.25 30.01 -16.17
C ASN A 105 -1.23 29.81 -15.80
N ALA A 106 -1.83 28.70 -16.25
CA ALA A 106 -3.20 28.25 -15.98
C ALA A 106 -4.34 29.11 -16.53
N THR A 107 -4.06 30.25 -17.18
CA THR A 107 -5.11 31.16 -17.66
C THR A 107 -5.86 30.69 -18.91
N LEU A 108 -5.36 29.63 -19.56
CA LEU A 108 -5.96 29.00 -20.74
C LEU A 108 -6.50 27.60 -20.44
N ILE A 109 -6.59 27.21 -19.16
CA ILE A 109 -7.28 25.99 -18.78
C ILE A 109 -8.78 26.26 -18.90
N ASP A 110 -9.42 25.54 -19.80
CA ASP A 110 -10.86 25.55 -20.06
C ASP A 110 -11.43 24.12 -19.96
N ASP A 111 -12.71 23.96 -20.26
CA ASP A 111 -13.40 22.67 -20.17
C ASP A 111 -12.72 21.59 -21.04
N GLU A 112 -12.17 21.95 -22.22
CA GLU A 112 -11.50 20.96 -23.08
C GLU A 112 -10.19 20.45 -22.44
N TRP A 113 -9.41 21.34 -21.82
CA TRP A 113 -8.22 20.93 -21.06
C TRP A 113 -8.58 20.17 -19.79
N CYS A 114 -9.66 20.55 -19.10
CA CYS A 114 -10.17 19.87 -17.91
C CYS A 114 -10.64 18.44 -18.24
N ASP A 115 -11.39 18.26 -19.31
CA ASP A 115 -11.89 16.95 -19.75
C ASP A 115 -10.76 16.02 -20.20
N LEU A 116 -9.66 16.57 -20.71
CA LEU A 116 -8.45 15.81 -21.01
C LEU A 116 -7.66 15.46 -19.75
N ALA A 117 -7.60 16.36 -18.77
CA ALA A 117 -6.95 16.10 -17.48
C ALA A 117 -7.69 15.06 -16.64
N ALA A 118 -9.01 14.97 -16.78
CA ALA A 118 -9.86 14.01 -16.06
C ALA A 118 -9.73 12.55 -16.56
N GLN A 119 -9.02 12.33 -17.67
CA GLN A 119 -8.82 10.98 -18.21
C GLN A 119 -7.69 10.26 -17.46
N ASN A 120 -8.01 9.12 -16.86
CA ASN A 120 -7.06 8.30 -16.08
C ASN A 120 -5.86 7.79 -16.91
N GLU A 121 -4.68 7.75 -16.28
CA GLU A 121 -3.44 7.24 -16.89
C GLU A 121 -3.53 5.77 -17.33
N ASP A 122 -4.30 4.96 -16.59
CA ASP A 122 -4.49 3.52 -16.86
C ASP A 122 -5.36 3.24 -18.09
N ASN A 123 -6.00 4.26 -18.65
CA ASN A 123 -6.71 4.09 -19.91
C ASN A 123 -5.71 4.01 -21.06
N VAL A 124 -5.36 2.78 -21.44
CA VAL A 124 -4.45 2.50 -22.58
C VAL A 124 -4.91 3.20 -23.86
N SER A 125 -6.21 3.50 -24.02
CA SER A 125 -6.77 4.20 -25.17
C SER A 125 -6.75 5.75 -25.09
N ALA A 126 -6.36 6.35 -23.97
CA ALA A 126 -6.36 7.81 -23.82
C ALA A 126 -5.33 8.48 -24.75
N PRO A 127 -5.65 9.64 -25.36
CA PRO A 127 -4.74 10.38 -26.24
C PRO A 127 -3.43 10.76 -25.56
N ALA A 128 -2.33 10.86 -26.33
CA ALA A 128 -1.02 11.27 -25.82
C ALA A 128 -1.05 12.59 -25.02
N VAL A 129 -1.92 13.52 -25.42
CA VAL A 129 -2.18 14.79 -24.71
C VAL A 129 -2.75 14.56 -23.31
N ALA A 130 -3.77 13.72 -23.18
CA ALA A 130 -4.38 13.39 -21.89
C ALA A 130 -3.39 12.73 -20.94
N LYS A 131 -2.51 11.84 -21.46
CA LYS A 131 -1.49 11.18 -20.63
C LYS A 131 -0.31 12.10 -20.27
N ALA A 132 0.05 13.04 -21.14
CA ALA A 132 1.04 14.06 -20.85
C ALA A 132 0.56 15.08 -19.81
N ILE A 133 -0.73 15.39 -19.83
CA ILE A 133 -1.42 16.22 -18.82
C ILE A 133 -1.66 15.41 -17.54
N GLY A 134 -2.03 14.14 -17.65
CA GLY A 134 -2.32 13.23 -16.54
C GLY A 134 -1.15 13.09 -15.58
N LYS A 135 0.10 13.12 -16.06
CA LYS A 135 1.30 13.17 -15.21
C LYS A 135 1.57 14.51 -14.53
N MET A 136 0.77 15.55 -14.79
CA MET A 136 0.64 16.67 -13.85
C MET A 136 -0.05 16.25 -12.55
N ASN A 137 -0.53 15.00 -12.42
CA ASN A 137 -1.00 14.39 -11.18
C ASN A 137 0.15 14.06 -10.20
N ASN A 138 1.04 15.03 -9.96
CA ASN A 138 1.65 15.16 -8.66
C ASN A 138 0.51 15.42 -7.65
N PRO A 139 0.44 14.75 -6.49
CA PRO A 139 -0.61 14.99 -5.49
C PRO A 139 -0.79 16.49 -5.14
N SER A 140 0.23 17.33 -5.29
CA SER A 140 0.11 18.78 -5.08
C SER A 140 -0.62 19.55 -6.20
N LEU A 141 -0.56 19.07 -7.45
CA LEU A 141 -1.16 19.70 -8.63
C LEU A 141 -2.55 19.12 -8.94
N THR A 142 -2.76 17.85 -8.65
CA THR A 142 -4.06 17.15 -8.73
C THR A 142 -5.14 17.89 -7.92
N GLY A 143 -4.81 18.29 -6.69
CA GLY A 143 -5.69 19.08 -5.84
C GLY A 143 -5.82 20.56 -6.24
N ALA A 144 -4.92 21.08 -7.09
CA ALA A 144 -5.05 22.42 -7.66
C ALA A 144 -5.93 22.40 -8.92
N LEU A 145 -5.80 21.37 -9.76
CA LEU A 145 -6.64 21.15 -10.95
C LEU A 145 -8.08 20.84 -10.56
N ALA A 146 -8.33 20.03 -9.53
CA ALA A 146 -9.69 19.79 -9.04
C ALA A 146 -10.45 21.08 -8.63
N LYS A 147 -9.73 22.13 -8.23
CA LYS A 147 -10.33 23.46 -7.92
C LYS A 147 -10.67 24.27 -9.17
N LEU A 148 -9.99 24.02 -10.28
CA LEU A 148 -10.16 24.73 -11.54
C LEU A 148 -11.08 23.96 -12.50
N CYS A 149 -11.15 22.63 -12.37
CA CYS A 149 -11.77 21.70 -13.30
C CYS A 149 -12.80 20.81 -12.60
N PRO A 150 -14.11 21.07 -12.77
CA PRO A 150 -15.17 20.23 -12.19
C PRO A 150 -15.12 18.77 -12.65
N SER A 151 -14.75 18.50 -13.91
CA SER A 151 -14.64 17.12 -14.43
C SER A 151 -13.50 16.33 -13.76
N VAL A 152 -12.40 17.00 -13.40
CA VAL A 152 -11.29 16.38 -12.63
C VAL A 152 -11.73 16.06 -11.20
N ALA A 153 -12.48 16.96 -10.55
CA ALA A 153 -13.02 16.72 -9.22
C ALA A 153 -14.00 15.52 -9.21
N GLN A 154 -14.92 15.47 -10.18
CA GLN A 154 -15.86 14.35 -10.30
C GLN A 154 -15.13 13.02 -10.54
N ALA A 155 -14.13 13.00 -11.44
CA ALA A 155 -13.36 11.79 -11.70
C ALA A 155 -12.61 11.28 -10.47
N GLN A 156 -12.15 12.17 -9.58
CA GLN A 156 -11.54 11.81 -8.30
C GLN A 156 -12.56 11.22 -7.34
N GLU A 157 -13.73 11.84 -7.20
CA GLU A 157 -14.81 11.33 -6.35
C GLU A 157 -15.27 9.94 -6.81
N ASP A 158 -15.45 9.75 -8.12
CA ASP A 158 -15.85 8.46 -8.71
C ASP A 158 -14.79 7.38 -8.46
N GLU A 159 -13.51 7.73 -8.57
CA GLU A 159 -12.39 6.84 -8.29
C GLU A 159 -12.30 6.48 -6.81
N GLU A 160 -12.45 7.46 -5.91
CA GLU A 160 -12.51 7.22 -4.47
C GLU A 160 -13.71 6.34 -4.08
N GLU A 161 -14.86 6.54 -4.71
CA GLU A 161 -16.04 5.69 -4.52
C GLU A 161 -15.78 4.26 -5.01
N ARG A 162 -15.14 4.10 -6.17
CA ARG A 162 -14.73 2.79 -6.69
C ARG A 162 -13.77 2.09 -5.74
N MET A 163 -12.67 2.74 -5.34
CA MET A 163 -11.69 2.19 -4.41
C MET A 163 -12.34 1.81 -3.07
N ARG A 164 -13.26 2.65 -2.57
CA ARG A 164 -14.01 2.37 -1.35
C ARG A 164 -14.91 1.14 -1.51
N ALA A 165 -15.66 1.04 -2.60
CA ALA A 165 -16.51 -0.10 -2.88
C ALA A 165 -15.70 -1.42 -3.03
N GLU A 166 -14.54 -1.36 -3.68
CA GLU A 166 -13.62 -2.50 -3.80
C GLU A 166 -13.07 -2.92 -2.43
N ASN A 167 -12.63 -1.96 -1.61
CA ASN A 167 -12.16 -2.22 -0.25
C ASN A 167 -13.26 -2.80 0.66
N ASP A 168 -14.48 -2.26 0.58
CA ASP A 168 -15.63 -2.77 1.33
C ASP A 168 -15.98 -4.21 0.91
N ALA A 169 -15.94 -4.50 -0.39
CA ALA A 169 -16.15 -5.85 -0.91
C ALA A 169 -15.04 -6.82 -0.45
N TYR A 170 -13.78 -6.36 -0.42
CA TYR A 170 -12.63 -7.10 0.08
C TYR A 170 -12.80 -7.49 1.57
N ILE A 171 -13.12 -6.52 2.43
CA ILE A 171 -13.36 -6.75 3.86
C ILE A 171 -14.57 -7.68 4.07
N ALA A 172 -15.65 -7.48 3.31
CA ALA A 172 -16.83 -8.34 3.39
C ALA A 172 -16.53 -9.80 3.01
N ALA A 173 -15.69 -10.02 1.99
CA ALA A 173 -15.25 -11.36 1.59
C ALA A 173 -14.44 -12.06 2.69
N ALA A 174 -13.52 -11.33 3.34
CA ALA A 174 -12.74 -11.84 4.47
C ALA A 174 -13.65 -12.21 5.66
N LYS A 175 -14.60 -11.33 6.04
CA LYS A 175 -15.58 -11.60 7.12
C LYS A 175 -16.48 -12.80 6.80
N LYS A 176 -16.96 -12.91 5.56
CA LYS A 176 -17.75 -14.07 5.09
C LYS A 176 -16.95 -15.37 5.19
N ARG A 177 -15.66 -15.34 4.83
CA ARG A 177 -14.80 -16.53 4.93
C ARG A 177 -14.50 -16.91 6.39
N CYS A 178 -14.14 -15.95 7.24
CA CYS A 178 -13.92 -16.23 8.67
C CYS A 178 -15.17 -16.80 9.36
N SER A 179 -16.36 -16.32 9.01
CA SER A 179 -17.63 -16.87 9.52
C SER A 179 -17.98 -18.25 8.96
N SER A 180 -17.51 -18.59 7.74
CA SER A 180 -17.71 -19.91 7.13
C SER A 180 -16.85 -21.02 7.76
N HIS A 181 -15.75 -20.67 8.43
CA HIS A 181 -14.92 -21.66 9.12
C HIS A 181 -15.69 -22.34 10.26
N PRO A 182 -15.53 -23.67 10.45
CA PRO A 182 -16.15 -24.38 11.56
C PRO A 182 -15.88 -23.68 12.90
N ARG A 183 -16.92 -23.54 13.73
CA ARG A 183 -16.75 -23.06 15.11
C ARG A 183 -15.99 -24.12 15.91
N HIS A 184 -15.05 -23.66 16.74
CA HIS A 184 -14.39 -24.54 17.69
C HIS A 184 -15.45 -25.10 18.65
N GLN A 185 -15.32 -26.38 19.00
CA GLN A 185 -16.20 -27.07 19.96
C GLN A 185 -15.38 -27.43 21.20
N PRO A 186 -15.34 -26.54 22.22
CA PRO A 186 -14.50 -26.74 23.40
C PRO A 186 -14.90 -27.99 24.19
N LYS A 187 -13.91 -28.77 24.64
CA LYS A 187 -14.13 -29.92 25.54
C LYS A 187 -14.68 -29.53 26.91
N ILE A 188 -14.47 -28.29 27.32
CA ILE A 188 -15.06 -27.68 28.52
C ILE A 188 -15.62 -26.31 28.15
N ARG A 189 -16.68 -25.86 28.80
CA ARG A 189 -17.31 -24.58 28.48
C ARG A 189 -16.39 -23.39 28.83
N PRO A 190 -16.05 -22.50 27.87
CA PRO A 190 -15.34 -21.26 28.17
C PRO A 190 -16.25 -20.25 28.87
N VAL A 191 -15.65 -19.34 29.64
CA VAL A 191 -16.35 -18.25 30.31
C VAL A 191 -16.57 -17.06 29.37
N ARG A 192 -15.62 -16.82 28.44
CA ARG A 192 -15.75 -15.88 27.33
C ARG A 192 -15.30 -16.58 26.05
N GLN A 193 -16.02 -16.36 24.95
CA GLN A 193 -15.65 -16.84 23.62
C GLN A 193 -16.07 -15.80 22.58
N ALA A 194 -15.17 -15.43 21.69
CA ALA A 194 -15.45 -14.52 20.60
C ALA A 194 -14.59 -14.86 19.38
N ARG A 195 -15.02 -14.36 18.22
CA ARG A 195 -14.30 -14.48 16.95
C ARG A 195 -14.25 -13.12 16.29
N ALA A 196 -13.08 -12.74 15.80
CA ALA A 196 -12.84 -11.51 15.06
C ALA A 196 -12.14 -11.81 13.73
N THR A 197 -12.32 -10.93 12.74
CA THR A 197 -11.60 -10.95 11.47
C THR A 197 -10.60 -9.80 11.50
N MET A 198 -9.38 -10.08 11.93
CA MET A 198 -8.37 -9.06 12.25
C MET A 198 -7.47 -8.82 11.04
N TRP A 199 -7.32 -7.56 10.63
CA TRP A 199 -6.24 -7.17 9.71
C TRP A 199 -4.91 -7.27 10.45
N THR A 200 -3.91 -7.79 9.77
CA THR A 200 -2.58 -7.94 10.35
C THR A 200 -1.52 -7.65 9.30
N GLU A 201 -0.69 -6.65 9.54
CA GLU A 201 0.53 -6.43 8.77
C GLU A 201 1.60 -7.43 9.21
N PHE A 202 2.21 -8.14 8.25
CA PHE A 202 3.15 -9.23 8.52
C PHE A 202 2.60 -10.34 9.44
N TRP A 203 1.27 -10.42 9.55
CA TRP A 203 0.51 -11.34 10.38
C TRP A 203 0.95 -11.39 11.85
N TYR A 204 1.30 -10.22 12.36
CA TYR A 204 1.69 -10.00 13.73
C TYR A 204 0.51 -9.43 14.53
N ILE A 205 0.14 -10.09 15.62
CA ILE A 205 -0.92 -9.63 16.53
C ILE A 205 -0.26 -9.31 17.86
N ASN A 206 -0.28 -8.04 18.21
CA ASN A 206 0.12 -7.56 19.52
C ASN A 206 -1.04 -7.77 20.50
N ALA A 207 -0.69 -8.22 21.70
CA ALA A 207 -1.62 -8.32 22.80
C ALA A 207 -0.94 -7.87 24.10
N TRP A 208 -1.67 -7.14 24.94
CA TRP A 208 -1.07 -6.43 26.07
C TRP A 208 -1.98 -6.34 27.29
N ASP A 209 -1.35 -6.14 28.44
CA ASP A 209 -1.98 -5.68 29.67
C ASP A 209 -2.12 -4.15 29.62
N GLU A 210 -3.13 -3.60 30.26
CA GLU A 210 -3.39 -2.15 30.27
C GLU A 210 -2.14 -1.37 30.72
N GLY A 211 -1.71 -0.40 29.90
CA GLY A 211 -0.50 0.40 30.15
C GLY A 211 0.81 -0.22 29.63
N ASN A 212 0.75 -1.35 28.91
CA ASN A 212 1.89 -1.98 28.23
C ASN A 212 1.71 -2.00 26.70
N GLU A 213 1.01 -1.02 26.15
CA GLU A 213 0.84 -0.84 24.70
C GLU A 213 2.22 -0.79 24.01
N GLY A 214 2.46 -1.67 23.03
CA GLY A 214 3.74 -1.75 22.31
C GLY A 214 4.90 -2.37 23.10
N GLY A 215 4.63 -3.09 24.19
CA GLY A 215 5.64 -3.86 24.91
C GLY A 215 6.24 -4.98 24.04
N SER A 216 7.57 -5.16 24.08
CA SER A 216 8.26 -6.21 23.33
C SER A 216 8.31 -7.52 24.11
N THR A 217 8.06 -8.65 23.44
CA THR A 217 8.08 -9.97 24.08
C THR A 217 9.40 -10.74 23.98
N GLY A 218 10.41 -10.20 23.29
CA GLY A 218 11.69 -10.88 23.07
C GLY A 218 11.58 -12.00 22.03
N ASP A 219 12.18 -13.16 22.32
CA ASP A 219 12.27 -14.27 21.37
C ASP A 219 10.94 -15.01 21.19
N MET A 220 10.60 -15.30 19.93
CA MET A 220 9.41 -16.07 19.56
C MET A 220 9.60 -17.56 19.85
N VAL A 221 8.64 -18.16 20.55
CA VAL A 221 8.61 -19.62 20.77
C VAL A 221 8.02 -20.29 19.55
N ALA A 222 8.81 -21.18 18.93
CA ALA A 222 8.45 -21.94 17.73
C ALA A 222 7.92 -21.06 16.58
N ASP A 223 8.44 -19.83 16.48
CA ASP A 223 8.05 -18.85 15.47
C ASP A 223 6.53 -18.59 15.41
N LEU A 224 5.86 -18.69 16.58
CA LEU A 224 4.41 -18.52 16.70
C LEU A 224 4.01 -17.56 17.80
N VAL A 225 4.60 -17.64 18.99
CA VAL A 225 4.19 -16.78 20.11
C VAL A 225 5.36 -16.37 20.99
N GLY A 226 5.47 -15.07 21.26
CA GLY A 226 6.39 -14.48 22.23
C GLY A 226 5.62 -14.01 23.47
N SER A 227 6.27 -14.02 24.64
CA SER A 227 5.66 -13.50 25.86
C SER A 227 6.64 -12.82 26.80
N ALA A 228 6.22 -11.70 27.35
CA ALA A 228 6.85 -10.97 28.44
C ALA A 228 5.79 -10.53 29.47
N PRO A 229 6.19 -10.07 30.69
CA PRO A 229 5.24 -9.49 31.62
C PRO A 229 4.46 -8.34 30.97
N GLY A 230 3.13 -8.46 30.91
CA GLY A 230 2.24 -7.46 30.31
C GLY A 230 2.19 -7.44 28.78
N ALA A 231 2.95 -8.28 28.07
CA ALA A 231 3.00 -8.29 26.61
C ALA A 231 2.97 -9.71 26.04
N LEU A 232 2.30 -9.87 24.90
CA LEU A 232 2.17 -11.13 24.17
C LEU A 232 2.17 -10.81 22.68
N ASP A 233 3.00 -11.51 21.92
CA ASP A 233 3.10 -11.34 20.48
C ASP A 233 2.73 -12.65 19.81
N ILE A 234 1.86 -12.61 18.81
CA ILE A 234 1.42 -13.79 18.07
C ILE A 234 1.73 -13.60 16.60
N TRP A 235 2.49 -14.51 16.02
CA TRP A 235 2.89 -14.48 14.63
C TRP A 235 2.20 -15.59 13.84
N ALA A 236 1.20 -15.21 13.05
CA ALA A 236 0.25 -16.15 12.44
C ALA A 236 0.66 -16.62 11.04
N ALA A 237 1.32 -15.80 10.22
CA ALA A 237 1.81 -16.10 8.87
C ALA A 237 2.87 -15.10 8.39
N ASP A 238 3.33 -15.20 7.14
CA ASP A 238 4.42 -14.36 6.61
C ASP A 238 3.94 -13.50 5.42
N GLU A 239 2.71 -12.97 5.47
CA GLU A 239 2.11 -12.17 4.38
C GLU A 239 1.40 -10.91 4.92
N ILE A 240 0.48 -10.30 4.18
CA ILE A 240 -0.41 -9.21 4.63
C ILE A 240 -1.84 -9.68 4.36
N GLY A 241 -2.76 -9.50 5.29
CA GLY A 241 -4.15 -9.95 5.11
C GLY A 241 -4.93 -10.10 6.39
N HIS A 242 -6.17 -10.56 6.27
CA HIS A 242 -7.03 -10.84 7.43
C HIS A 242 -6.78 -12.23 8.02
N ALA A 243 -6.64 -12.31 9.35
CA ALA A 243 -6.66 -13.54 10.13
C ALA A 243 -8.05 -13.80 10.75
N CYS A 244 -8.46 -15.07 10.80
CA CYS A 244 -9.66 -15.46 11.55
C CYS A 244 -9.29 -15.89 12.97
N VAL A 245 -9.51 -15.02 13.95
CA VAL A 245 -9.02 -15.20 15.32
C VAL A 245 -10.17 -15.55 16.25
N THR A 246 -10.06 -16.68 16.96
CA THR A 246 -11.01 -17.09 17.99
C THR A 246 -10.34 -17.03 19.36
N GLY A 247 -10.87 -16.22 20.27
CA GLY A 247 -10.43 -16.09 21.65
C GLY A 247 -11.33 -16.85 22.61
N GLU A 248 -10.75 -17.58 23.56
CA GLU A 248 -11.46 -18.35 24.57
C GLU A 248 -10.80 -18.19 25.95
N ALA A 249 -11.60 -17.88 26.98
CA ALA A 249 -11.13 -17.75 28.35
C ALA A 249 -11.72 -18.84 29.26
N TYR A 250 -10.90 -19.41 30.15
CA TYR A 250 -11.30 -20.49 31.05
C TYR A 250 -10.87 -20.24 32.49
N ARG A 251 -11.68 -20.71 33.46
CA ARG A 251 -11.32 -20.66 34.90
C ARG A 251 -10.39 -21.80 35.35
N ARG A 252 -10.14 -22.77 34.48
CA ARG A 252 -9.27 -23.92 34.73
C ARG A 252 -8.62 -24.37 33.43
N ARG A 253 -7.51 -25.11 33.52
CA ARG A 253 -6.78 -25.61 32.36
C ARG A 253 -7.67 -26.47 31.45
N PRO A 254 -7.89 -26.08 30.18
CA PRO A 254 -8.61 -26.91 29.22
C PRO A 254 -7.73 -28.09 28.76
N PRO A 255 -8.32 -29.23 28.37
CA PRO A 255 -7.57 -30.33 27.75
C PRO A 255 -6.80 -29.86 26.51
N VAL A 256 -5.69 -30.55 26.19
CA VAL A 256 -4.88 -30.22 25.01
C VAL A 256 -5.54 -30.78 23.74
N GLU A 257 -5.56 -29.97 22.68
CA GLU A 257 -6.22 -30.30 21.40
C GLU A 257 -5.28 -30.00 20.23
N THR A 258 -4.57 -31.03 19.72
CA THR A 258 -3.59 -30.86 18.63
C THR A 258 -4.08 -31.35 17.26
N ARG A 259 -5.18 -32.09 17.22
CA ARG A 259 -5.72 -32.67 15.98
C ARG A 259 -6.32 -31.56 15.11
N GLY A 260 -5.92 -31.51 13.84
CA GLY A 260 -6.40 -30.52 12.87
C GLY A 260 -5.74 -29.13 12.96
N TRP A 261 -4.77 -28.96 13.86
CA TRP A 261 -3.93 -27.77 14.00
C TRP A 261 -2.54 -28.03 13.43
N GLU A 262 -1.88 -27.02 12.87
CA GLU A 262 -0.53 -27.11 12.30
C GLU A 262 0.53 -26.94 13.40
N GLN A 263 0.39 -25.91 14.24
CA GLN A 263 1.18 -25.71 15.46
C GLN A 263 0.28 -25.46 16.66
N VAL A 264 0.75 -25.88 17.83
CA VAL A 264 0.12 -25.62 19.13
C VAL A 264 1.22 -25.33 20.15
N VAL A 265 1.27 -24.08 20.61
CA VAL A 265 2.29 -23.58 21.54
C VAL A 265 1.59 -22.94 22.73
N GLU A 266 2.11 -23.18 23.93
CA GLU A 266 1.60 -22.61 25.17
C GLU A 266 2.72 -21.84 25.90
N VAL A 267 2.44 -20.60 26.27
CA VAL A 267 3.37 -19.71 26.98
C VAL A 267 2.73 -19.23 28.29
N GLY A 268 3.57 -18.79 29.24
CA GLY A 268 3.07 -18.03 30.39
C GLY A 268 2.73 -16.60 29.98
N TYR A 269 1.81 -15.96 30.69
CA TYR A 269 1.50 -14.53 30.54
C TYR A 269 1.17 -13.97 31.93
N THR A 270 1.84 -12.89 32.34
CA THR A 270 1.60 -12.26 33.63
C THR A 270 1.00 -10.87 33.38
N THR A 271 -0.14 -10.60 34.00
CA THR A 271 -0.84 -9.30 33.91
C THR A 271 -0.95 -8.70 35.32
N ALA A 272 -0.58 -7.42 35.45
CA ALA A 272 -0.65 -6.66 36.68
C ALA A 272 -2.02 -5.98 36.85
N LYS A 273 -2.67 -5.58 35.74
CA LYS A 273 -4.00 -4.94 35.77
C LYS A 273 -5.15 -5.93 35.65
N GLY A 274 -4.84 -7.17 35.25
CA GLY A 274 -5.81 -8.22 35.05
C GLY A 274 -6.51 -8.15 33.71
N THR A 275 -5.87 -7.58 32.68
CA THR A 275 -6.41 -7.50 31.32
C THR A 275 -5.50 -8.23 30.33
N LEU A 276 -6.10 -8.62 29.21
CA LEU A 276 -5.39 -9.05 28.00
C LEU A 276 -6.19 -8.57 26.79
N SER A 277 -5.74 -7.44 26.24
CA SER A 277 -6.28 -6.84 25.02
C SER A 277 -5.66 -7.51 23.80
N ILE A 278 -6.48 -7.90 22.82
CA ILE A 278 -6.02 -8.45 21.54
C ILE A 278 -6.76 -7.71 20.44
N VAL A 279 -6.03 -6.91 19.66
CA VAL A 279 -6.59 -5.98 18.68
C VAL A 279 -5.85 -6.16 17.35
N GLY A 280 -6.58 -6.21 16.25
CA GLY A 280 -6.03 -6.17 14.90
C GLY A 280 -5.77 -4.73 14.44
N ASP A 281 -4.95 -4.56 13.43
CA ASP A 281 -4.55 -3.24 12.89
C ASP A 281 -5.74 -2.47 12.28
N ASN A 282 -6.81 -3.19 11.93
CA ASN A 282 -8.09 -2.61 11.49
C ASN A 282 -9.03 -2.19 12.65
N GLY A 283 -8.57 -2.29 13.91
CA GLY A 283 -9.35 -1.97 15.11
C GLY A 283 -10.36 -3.04 15.55
N GLU A 284 -10.42 -4.19 14.87
CA GLU A 284 -11.23 -5.33 15.34
C GLU A 284 -10.58 -5.94 16.58
N GLU A 285 -11.33 -6.08 17.67
CA GLU A 285 -10.82 -6.54 18.97
C GLU A 285 -11.56 -7.77 19.49
N LEU A 286 -10.84 -8.60 20.25
CA LEU A 286 -11.46 -9.62 21.08
C LEU A 286 -11.84 -9.03 22.45
N PRO A 287 -12.88 -9.56 23.12
CA PRO A 287 -13.12 -9.22 24.51
C PRO A 287 -11.91 -9.63 25.35
N ASP A 288 -11.67 -8.88 26.43
CA ASP A 288 -10.63 -9.23 27.40
C ASP A 288 -10.73 -10.71 27.81
N LEU A 289 -9.60 -11.42 27.75
CA LEU A 289 -9.52 -12.85 28.04
C LEU A 289 -8.94 -13.17 29.44
N ALA A 290 -8.46 -12.17 30.18
CA ALA A 290 -7.89 -12.33 31.53
C ALA A 290 -8.98 -12.37 32.64
N VAL A 291 -9.84 -13.39 32.58
CA VAL A 291 -11.10 -13.46 33.37
C VAL A 291 -10.95 -13.64 34.89
N ASN A 292 -9.74 -13.79 35.42
CA ASN A 292 -9.46 -13.98 36.84
C ASN A 292 -8.79 -12.74 37.51
N GLY A 293 -8.69 -11.61 36.79
CA GLY A 293 -8.02 -10.40 37.28
C GLY A 293 -6.49 -10.52 37.26
N PRO A 294 -5.77 -9.67 38.03
CA PRO A 294 -4.32 -9.68 38.07
C PRO A 294 -3.73 -11.05 38.46
N GLY A 295 -2.64 -11.45 37.79
CA GLY A 295 -1.93 -12.68 38.12
C GLY A 295 -1.31 -13.40 36.92
N ASP A 296 -1.00 -14.67 37.13
CA ASP A 296 -0.34 -15.52 36.15
C ASP A 296 -1.35 -16.39 35.38
N TYR A 297 -1.23 -16.32 34.06
CA TYR A 297 -2.01 -17.06 33.08
C TYR A 297 -1.10 -17.92 32.21
N ARG A 298 -1.74 -18.85 31.52
CA ARG A 298 -1.21 -19.58 30.39
C ARG A 298 -2.03 -19.22 29.17
N VAL A 299 -1.33 -18.93 28.08
CA VAL A 299 -1.92 -18.66 26.77
C VAL A 299 -1.50 -19.78 25.84
N ARG A 300 -2.48 -20.51 25.30
CA ARG A 300 -2.25 -21.55 24.30
C ARG A 300 -2.75 -21.08 22.95
N VAL A 301 -1.84 -20.95 22.00
CA VAL A 301 -2.10 -20.53 20.62
C VAL A 301 -2.08 -21.75 19.72
N HIS A 302 -3.14 -21.91 18.93
CA HIS A 302 -3.23 -22.92 17.88
C HIS A 302 -3.36 -22.20 16.55
N VAL A 303 -2.62 -22.64 15.54
CA VAL A 303 -2.66 -22.07 14.19
C VAL A 303 -2.86 -23.17 13.14
N ARG A 304 -3.61 -22.86 12.08
CA ARG A 304 -3.73 -23.67 10.87
C ARG A 304 -3.95 -22.78 9.65
N GLY A 305 -3.67 -23.31 8.46
CA GLY A 305 -3.80 -22.57 7.20
C GLY A 305 -2.56 -21.75 6.84
N ARG A 306 -1.53 -21.72 7.70
CA ARG A 306 -0.27 -21.00 7.46
C ARG A 306 0.49 -21.61 6.29
N LYS A 307 0.40 -22.93 6.13
CA LYS A 307 0.98 -23.65 4.99
C LYS A 307 0.40 -23.19 3.65
N ALA A 308 -0.92 -23.00 3.57
CA ALA A 308 -1.58 -22.62 2.32
C ALA A 308 -1.10 -21.26 1.84
N VAL A 309 -1.06 -20.28 2.75
CA VAL A 309 -0.58 -18.92 2.49
C VAL A 309 0.89 -18.94 2.06
N ARG A 310 1.77 -19.67 2.75
CA ARG A 310 3.19 -19.77 2.38
C ARG A 310 3.48 -20.43 1.04
N GLU A 311 2.58 -21.29 0.56
CA GLU A 311 2.77 -22.05 -0.68
C GLU A 311 2.09 -21.40 -1.90
N ASN A 312 1.19 -20.45 -1.69
CA ASN A 312 0.41 -19.83 -2.76
C ASN A 312 0.07 -18.36 -2.46
N ILE A 313 0.58 -17.46 -3.29
CA ILE A 313 0.38 -16.01 -3.19
C ILE A 313 -1.08 -15.58 -3.41
N ASP A 314 -1.87 -16.39 -4.12
CA ASP A 314 -3.29 -16.12 -4.38
C ASP A 314 -4.20 -16.78 -3.34
N THR A 315 -3.65 -17.14 -2.17
CA THR A 315 -4.45 -17.72 -1.09
C THR A 315 -5.47 -16.70 -0.62
N PRO A 316 -6.77 -17.02 -0.62
CA PRO A 316 -7.76 -16.04 -0.20
C PRO A 316 -7.57 -15.64 1.26
N ASP A 317 -7.85 -14.38 1.55
CA ASP A 317 -7.78 -13.79 2.89
C ASP A 317 -8.59 -14.55 3.94
N ALA A 318 -8.29 -14.41 5.24
CA ALA A 318 -8.95 -15.16 6.32
C ALA A 318 -8.85 -16.69 6.21
N THR A 319 -7.90 -17.23 5.44
CA THR A 319 -7.62 -18.68 5.37
C THR A 319 -6.96 -19.20 6.64
N VAL A 320 -6.01 -18.44 7.18
CA VAL A 320 -5.34 -18.76 8.44
C VAL A 320 -6.30 -18.53 9.60
N GLN A 321 -6.28 -19.49 10.52
CA GLN A 321 -7.14 -19.50 11.68
C GLN A 321 -6.29 -19.62 12.94
N LEU A 322 -6.60 -18.76 13.90
CA LEU A 322 -6.03 -18.77 15.22
C LEU A 322 -7.07 -19.16 16.27
N LEU A 323 -6.66 -20.00 17.21
CA LEU A 323 -7.40 -20.26 18.44
C LEU A 323 -6.51 -19.95 19.64
N ILE A 324 -6.87 -18.89 20.37
CA ILE A 324 -6.15 -18.38 21.53
C ILE A 324 -6.96 -18.76 22.77
N MET A 325 -6.43 -19.69 23.56
CA MET A 325 -7.03 -20.10 24.82
C MET A 325 -6.26 -19.51 26.00
N VAL A 326 -6.97 -18.84 26.92
CA VAL A 326 -6.38 -18.17 28.09
C VAL A 326 -6.95 -18.80 29.35
N PHE A 327 -6.08 -19.20 30.29
CA PHE A 327 -6.48 -19.85 31.53
C PHE A 327 -5.45 -19.65 32.65
N PRO A 328 -5.84 -19.72 33.94
CA PRO A 328 -4.91 -19.54 35.06
C PRO A 328 -3.78 -20.57 35.07
N GLY A 329 -2.55 -20.13 35.38
CA GLY A 329 -1.43 -21.03 35.60
C GLY A 329 -0.13 -20.30 35.91
N LYS A 330 0.64 -20.82 36.87
CA LYS A 330 1.90 -20.22 37.37
C LYS A 330 3.14 -20.61 36.57
N GLU A 331 3.02 -21.56 35.65
CA GLU A 331 4.16 -22.05 34.88
C GLU A 331 4.59 -21.00 33.85
N LYS A 332 5.86 -20.59 33.88
CA LYS A 332 6.39 -19.59 32.94
C LYS A 332 7.10 -20.20 31.74
N LYS A 333 7.54 -21.45 31.82
CA LYS A 333 8.25 -22.12 30.73
C LYS A 333 7.31 -22.41 29.57
N PRO A 334 7.71 -22.14 28.32
CA PRO A 334 6.90 -22.49 27.16
C PRO A 334 6.78 -24.01 26.99
N THR A 335 5.69 -24.45 26.38
CA THR A 335 5.43 -25.85 26.04
C THR A 335 4.96 -25.94 24.58
N ILE A 336 5.69 -26.70 23.76
CA ILE A 336 5.31 -26.96 22.37
C ILE A 336 4.62 -28.32 22.33
N TYR A 337 3.31 -28.34 22.06
CA TYR A 337 2.54 -29.58 21.96
C TYR A 337 2.51 -30.15 20.55
N ARG A 338 2.64 -29.26 19.55
CA ARG A 338 2.74 -29.61 18.15
C ARG A 338 3.52 -28.52 17.44
N ASP A 339 4.49 -28.93 16.65
CA ASP A 339 5.31 -28.02 15.87
C ASP A 339 5.14 -28.26 14.36
N TYR A 340 5.50 -27.26 13.56
CA TYR A 340 5.52 -27.28 12.11
C TYR A 340 6.97 -27.32 11.65
N PRO A 341 7.37 -28.28 10.81
CA PRO A 341 8.75 -28.37 10.37
C PRO A 341 9.10 -27.13 9.53
N GLN A 342 9.95 -26.27 10.09
CA GLN A 342 10.60 -25.19 9.36
C GLN A 342 11.43 -25.82 8.22
N LYS A 343 11.14 -25.50 6.95
CA LYS A 343 12.16 -25.70 5.91
C LYS A 343 13.31 -24.79 6.30
N THR A 344 14.45 -25.36 6.67
CA THR A 344 15.70 -24.62 6.87
C THR A 344 15.90 -23.69 5.68
N ARG A 345 15.80 -22.37 5.91
CA ARG A 345 16.34 -21.38 4.97
C ARG A 345 17.82 -21.69 4.83
N LYS A 346 18.22 -22.25 3.69
CA LYS A 346 19.63 -22.35 3.29
C LYS A 346 20.09 -21.01 2.75
#